data_AF-A0A4Q8LBK9-F1
#
_entry.id   AF-A0A4Q8LBK9-F1
#
_cell.length_a   1.000
_cell.length_b   1.000
_cell.length_c   1.000
_cell.angle_alpha   90.00
_cell.angle_beta   90.00
_cell.angle_gamma   90.00
#
_symmetry.space_group_name_H-M   'P 1'
#
loop_
_entity.id
_entity.type
_entity.pdbx_description
1 polymer ?
#
loop_
_entity_poly.entity_id
_entity_poly.type
_entity_poly.pdbx_seq_one_letter_code
_entity_poly.pdbx_strand_id
1 'polypeptide(L)'
;MQIKMAHLRERSTTGAWVNFAVFSASSAVGNNDAALAHLTAQARRLGLQVDQAALAFSSAGRVRFYGTKNLVNYLSKRGVPRWTHTIDI
;
A
#
# COMPACT_ATOMS: atom_id res chain seq x y z
N MET A 1 1.38 -11.24 13.69
CA MET A 1 0.14 -10.43 13.45
C MET A 1 -0.18 -10.49 11.96
N GLN A 2 -1.44 -10.28 11.53
CA GLN A 2 -1.81 -10.33 10.10
C GLN A 2 -2.21 -8.97 9.55
N ILE A 3 -1.69 -8.60 8.38
CA ILE A 3 -1.96 -7.35 7.68
C ILE A 3 -2.64 -7.65 6.34
N LYS A 4 -3.77 -6.99 6.07
CA LYS A 4 -4.41 -7.09 4.75
C LYS A 4 -3.60 -6.30 3.74
N MET A 5 -3.42 -6.88 2.56
CA MET A 5 -2.72 -6.24 1.46
C MET A 5 -3.55 -6.32 0.18
N ALA A 6 -3.55 -5.23 -0.58
CA ALA A 6 -3.98 -5.22 -1.96
C ALA A 6 -2.76 -5.09 -2.86
N HIS A 7 -2.58 -6.04 -3.78
CA HIS A 7 -1.58 -5.99 -4.83
C HIS A 7 -2.27 -5.88 -6.19
N LEU A 8 -1.92 -4.85 -6.94
CA LEU A 8 -2.53 -4.55 -8.24
C LEU A 8 -1.47 -4.10 -9.24
N ARG A 9 -1.81 -4.28 -10.52
CA ARG A 9 -1.03 -3.78 -11.64
C ARG A 9 -1.89 -2.81 -12.46
N GLU A 10 -1.41 -1.59 -12.63
CA GLU A 10 -2.14 -0.51 -13.30
C GLU A 10 -1.26 0.23 -14.30
N ARG A 11 -1.87 0.85 -15.33
CA ARG A 11 -1.12 1.73 -16.25
C ARG A 11 -0.84 3.07 -15.58
N SER A 12 0.43 3.45 -15.57
CA SER A 12 0.82 4.81 -15.21
C SER A 12 0.41 5.81 -16.29
N THR A 13 0.45 7.10 -15.96
CA THR A 13 0.17 8.21 -16.90
C THR A 13 1.14 8.27 -18.07
N THR A 14 2.31 7.62 -17.98
CA THR A 14 3.29 7.51 -19.07
C THR A 14 3.14 6.22 -19.88
N GLY A 15 2.13 5.40 -19.60
CA GLY A 15 1.87 4.14 -20.29
C GLY A 15 2.65 2.94 -19.77
N ALA A 16 3.63 3.13 -18.88
CA ALA A 16 4.34 2.02 -18.23
C ALA A 16 3.41 1.29 -17.24
N TRP A 17 3.57 -0.02 -17.10
CA TRP A 17 2.91 -0.80 -16.05
C TRP A 17 3.57 -0.53 -14.71
N VAL A 18 2.76 -0.36 -13.67
CA VAL A 18 3.22 -0.23 -12.28
C VAL A 18 2.50 -1.27 -11.45
N ASN A 19 3.26 -2.10 -10.76
CA ASN A 19 2.75 -2.99 -9.72
C ASN A 19 2.86 -2.27 -8.39
N PHE A 20 1.75 -2.18 -7.66
CA PHE A 20 1.75 -1.52 -6.36
C PHE A 20 1.07 -2.34 -5.28
N ALA A 21 1.51 -2.11 -4.05
CA ALA A 21 0.94 -2.72 -2.86
C ALA A 21 0.33 -1.64 -1.94
N VAL A 22 -0.86 -1.93 -1.42
CA VAL A 22 -1.52 -1.13 -0.38
C VAL A 22 -1.70 -2.01 0.84
N PHE A 23 -1.20 -1.57 2.00
CA PHE A 23 -1.28 -2.31 3.26
C PHE A 23 -2.26 -1.64 4.22
N SER A 24 -3.13 -2.42 4.84
CA SER A 24 -4.01 -1.91 5.89
C SER A 24 -3.22 -1.60 7.16
N ALA A 25 -3.46 -0.45 7.77
CA ALA A 25 -2.98 -0.13 9.10
C ALA A 25 -4.12 0.46 9.95
N SER A 26 -4.11 0.18 11.25
CA SER A 26 -5.17 0.67 12.17
C SER A 26 -5.08 2.18 12.39
N SER A 27 -3.87 2.73 12.39
CA SER A 27 -3.59 4.16 12.57
C SER A 27 -2.27 4.52 11.88
N ALA A 28 -1.96 5.83 11.79
CA ALA A 28 -0.62 6.26 11.46
C ALA A 28 0.35 5.69 12.51
N VAL A 29 1.32 4.91 12.06
CA VAL A 29 2.39 4.41 12.92
C VAL A 29 3.36 5.57 13.10
N GLY A 30 3.89 5.75 14.32
CA GLY A 30 4.86 6.82 14.61
C GLY A 30 6.05 6.85 13.65
N ASN A 31 6.38 5.71 13.03
CA ASN A 31 7.33 5.61 11.92
C ASN A 31 6.71 4.84 10.73
N ASN A 32 5.91 5.54 9.93
CA ASN A 32 5.26 4.98 8.75
C ASN A 32 6.26 4.53 7.68
N ASP A 33 7.43 5.17 7.55
CA ASP A 33 8.46 4.78 6.59
C ASP A 33 9.03 3.40 6.90
N ALA A 34 9.43 3.17 8.16
CA ALA A 34 9.96 1.89 8.59
C ALA A 34 8.92 0.77 8.43
N ALA A 35 7.66 1.05 8.81
CA ALA A 35 6.56 0.09 8.66
C ALA A 35 6.31 -0.24 7.17
N LEU A 36 6.24 0.78 6.31
CA LEU A 36 6.01 0.60 4.87
C LEU A 36 7.18 -0.16 4.22
N ALA A 37 8.42 0.14 4.59
CA ALA A 37 9.61 -0.54 4.11
C ALA A 37 9.61 -2.03 4.52
N HIS A 38 9.29 -2.32 5.78
CA HIS A 38 9.20 -3.69 6.30
C HIS A 38 8.13 -4.51 5.55
N LEU A 39 6.91 -3.98 5.45
CA LEU A 39 5.80 -4.65 4.77
C LEU A 39 6.08 -4.86 3.28
N THR A 40 6.71 -3.88 2.62
CA THR A 40 7.13 -4.01 1.22
C THR A 40 8.18 -5.11 1.06
N ALA A 41 9.13 -5.24 1.98
CA ALA A 41 10.11 -6.31 1.96
C ALA A 41 9.44 -7.69 2.13
N GLN A 42 8.46 -7.82 3.02
CA GLN A 42 7.69 -9.07 3.18
C GLN A 42 6.90 -9.42 1.92
N ALA A 43 6.19 -8.47 1.31
CA ALA A 43 5.47 -8.68 0.05
C ALA A 43 6.41 -9.18 -1.06
N ARG A 44 7.61 -8.61 -1.16
CA ARG A 44 8.63 -9.04 -2.14
C ARG A 44 9.18 -10.43 -1.82
N ARG A 45 9.35 -10.79 -0.55
CA ARG A 45 9.74 -12.16 -0.14
C ARG A 45 8.71 -13.21 -0.54
N LEU A 46 7.43 -12.83 -0.60
CA LEU A 46 6.34 -13.66 -1.12
C LEU A 46 6.32 -13.74 -2.67
N GLY A 47 7.33 -13.19 -3.35
CA GLY A 47 7.44 -13.20 -4.82
C GLY A 47 6.63 -12.12 -5.52
N LEU A 48 6.03 -11.18 -4.79
CA LEU A 48 5.24 -10.12 -5.41
C LEU A 48 6.13 -8.97 -5.90
N GLN A 49 5.95 -8.59 -7.17
CA GLN A 49 6.60 -7.41 -7.70
C GLN A 49 5.93 -6.15 -7.14
N VAL A 50 6.67 -5.35 -6.35
CA VAL A 50 6.16 -4.11 -5.77
C VAL A 50 7.05 -2.95 -6.20
N ASP A 51 6.57 -2.16 -7.16
CA ASP A 51 7.25 -0.97 -7.68
C ASP A 51 6.90 0.26 -6.83
N GLN A 52 5.66 0.33 -6.32
CA GLN A 52 5.20 1.38 -5.42
C GLN A 52 4.42 0.79 -4.24
N ALA A 53 4.44 1.50 -3.11
CA ALA A 53 3.80 1.02 -1.89
C ALA A 53 3.12 2.15 -1.12
N ALA A 54 2.02 1.82 -0.45
CA ALA A 54 1.33 2.73 0.47
C ALA A 54 0.71 2.00 1.67
N LEU A 55 0.63 2.69 2.81
CA LEU A 55 -0.24 2.35 3.94
C LEU A 55 -1.59 3.02 3.73
N ALA A 56 -2.67 2.32 4.08
CA ALA A 56 -4.02 2.85 4.18
C ALA A 56 -4.51 2.71 5.62
N PHE A 57 -4.83 3.82 6.28
CA PHE A 57 -5.25 3.84 7.68
C PHE A 57 -6.39 4.81 7.91
N SER A 58 -7.19 4.56 8.95
CA SER A 58 -8.25 5.48 9.38
C SER A 58 -7.67 6.56 10.29
N SER A 59 -8.04 7.82 10.05
CA SER A 59 -7.67 8.95 10.88
C SER A 59 -8.83 9.94 10.92
N ALA A 60 -9.36 10.21 12.11
CA ALA A 60 -10.55 11.06 12.30
C ALA A 60 -11.75 10.65 11.41
N GLY A 61 -12.01 9.35 11.29
CA GLY A 61 -13.11 8.81 10.49
C GLY A 61 -12.92 8.85 8.98
N ARG A 62 -11.74 9.28 8.50
CA ARG A 62 -11.39 9.30 7.07
C ARG A 62 -10.22 8.38 6.79
N VAL A 63 -10.28 7.66 5.67
CA VAL A 63 -9.13 6.90 5.18
C VAL A 63 -8.07 7.88 4.69
N ARG A 64 -6.85 7.68 5.16
CA ARG A 64 -5.64 8.38 4.72
C ARG A 64 -4.65 7.38 4.16
N PHE A 65 -3.79 7.89 3.29
CA PHE A 65 -2.75 7.11 2.63
C PHE A 65 -1.38 7.71 2.93
N TYR A 66 -0.39 6.84 3.12
CA TYR A 66 1.02 7.22 3.29
C TYR A 66 1.90 6.37 2.40
N GLY A 67 2.83 6.96 1.66
CA GLY A 67 3.77 6.21 0.83
C GLY A 67 4.13 6.96 -0.45
N THR A 68 4.28 6.20 -1.55
CA THR A 68 4.74 6.78 -2.83
C THR A 68 3.77 7.86 -3.32
N LYS A 69 4.26 9.07 -3.61
CA LYS A 69 3.44 10.26 -3.94
C LYS A 69 2.40 10.00 -5.03
N ASN A 70 2.80 9.37 -6.13
CA ASN A 70 1.90 9.09 -7.26
C ASN A 70 0.79 8.09 -6.86
N LEU A 71 1.15 7.05 -6.13
CA LEU A 71 0.19 6.09 -5.60
C LEU A 71 -0.76 6.72 -4.58
N VAL A 72 -0.26 7.54 -3.65
CA VAL A 72 -1.10 8.27 -2.68
C VAL A 72 -2.10 9.18 -3.41
N ASN A 73 -1.65 9.92 -4.43
CA ASN A 73 -2.53 10.76 -5.25
C ASN A 73 -3.59 9.94 -5.99
N TYR A 74 -3.23 8.76 -6.50
CA TYR A 74 -4.15 7.84 -7.16
C TYR A 74 -5.21 7.30 -6.19
N LEU A 75 -4.78 6.78 -5.04
CA LEU A 75 -5.64 6.22 -4.00
C LEU A 75 -6.54 7.29 -3.35
N SER A 76 -6.05 8.51 -3.18
CA SER A 76 -6.87 9.61 -2.62
C SER A 76 -8.08 9.96 -3.50
N LYS A 77 -8.04 9.64 -4.80
CA LYS A 77 -9.14 9.85 -5.74
C LYS A 77 -10.06 8.64 -5.88
N ARG A 78 -9.52 7.42 -5.74
CA ARG A 78 -10.24 6.17 -5.99
C ARG A 78 -10.66 5.40 -4.73
N GLY A 79 -10.08 5.74 -3.59
CA GLY A 79 -10.24 5.02 -2.34
C GLY A 79 -9.34 3.79 -2.23
N VAL A 80 -9.65 2.97 -1.22
CA VAL A 80 -8.91 1.74 -0.95
C VAL A 80 -9.32 0.67 -1.96
N PRO A 81 -8.36 0.02 -2.65
CA PRO A 81 -8.67 -1.09 -3.54
C PRO A 81 -9.15 -2.32 -2.76
N ARG A 82 -9.71 -3.30 -3.47
CA ARG A 82 -10.08 -4.59 -2.88
C ARG A 82 -8.84 -5.31 -2.35
N TRP A 83 -8.91 -5.80 -1.12
CA TRP A 83 -7.86 -6.64 -0.52
C TRP A 83 -7.73 -7.96 -1.28
N THR A 84 -6.49 -8.36 -1.57
CA THR A 84 -6.19 -9.57 -2.35
C THR A 84 -5.32 -10.58 -1.61
N HIS A 85 -4.54 -10.14 -0.62
CA HIS A 85 -3.61 -10.98 0.12
C HIS A 85 -3.63 -10.64 1.61
N THR A 86 -2.99 -11.49 2.40
CA THR A 86 -2.66 -11.26 3.80
C THR A 86 -1.16 -11.48 3.97
N ILE A 87 -0.51 -10.63 4.76
CA ILE A 87 0.90 -10.75 5.12
C ILE A 87 1.01 -10.99 6.62
N ASP A 88 1.80 -11.99 6.98
CA ASP A 88 2.20 -12.25 8.34
C ASP A 88 3.43 -11.40 8.70
N ILE A 89 3.38 -10.77 9.88
CA ILE A 89 4.44 -9.97 10.50
C ILE A 89 4.79 -10.49 11.88
#